data_AF-A0A2N1JG34-F1
#
_entry.id   AF-A0A2N1JG34-F1
#
_cell.length_a   1.000
_cell.length_b   1.000
_cell.length_c   1.000
_cell.angle_alpha   90.00
_cell.angle_beta   90.00
_cell.angle_gamma   90.00
#
_symmetry.space_group_name_H-M   'P 1'
#
loop_
_entity.id
_entity.type
_entity.pdbx_description
1 polymer ?
#
loop_
_entity_poly.entity_id
_entity_poly.type
_entity_poly.pdbx_seq_one_letter_code
_entity_poly.pdbx_strand_id
1 'polypeptide(L)'
;MQSDPLALWTYHDEENMEHTFWRYKIELSVLEVSQVVAYEIDGVTEQANFHVPASEQNFRWASHSCNGFSSSIDPTEWNGADPLWNDMLAEHKKNPFHIVMGGGDQIYNDKIVQEAEIAPIFSSETNHANKSPLTPEIATAIDRFLFRNYTKWFGSGTFSQAAAYIPMVNMLDDHDLIDGFGTYPDDLMKSPVFNAIGSRGYFFYLLFQMFMNDEVDGVSNEDTSDPNPSPFSSLIIGGPGAYIPFPTHNLLVKLGPKQYMLLLDCRAQRKLTQVCALDTYKRCFRELRALPPTAQHVIIQLGVPLAYPRMVFLENILTSRFNPIIYLIKKLLPSFTNNFNGQVELLDDLNDHWCAAKHKHERNVLIERLQEVALKQKLRITFISGDVHAGGCGYFYTAMNTSPAKDHRYMLAMITSAIVNAPPPGPVLKLINTLAVKKHRSLFSINTRERMLPMFKNNPDGSKQSNKYIIGARNWCAVDYMEDSNELKFDLRVEKSKGSSE
;
A
#
# COMPACT_ATOMS: atom_id res chain seq x y z
N MET A 1 31.12 11.35 -3.46
CA MET A 1 30.57 12.16 -2.35
C MET A 1 30.56 11.26 -1.14
N GLN A 2 31.10 11.69 -0.01
CA GLN A 2 31.00 10.96 1.26
C GLN A 2 29.89 11.63 2.07
N SER A 3 28.97 10.83 2.62
CA SER A 3 27.86 11.31 3.45
C SER A 3 28.12 10.87 4.88
N ASP A 4 28.00 11.79 5.84
CA ASP A 4 28.13 11.44 7.25
C ASP A 4 26.90 10.62 7.68
N PRO A 5 27.09 9.44 8.29
CA PRO A 5 25.98 8.61 8.72
C PRO A 5 25.30 9.21 9.95
N LEU A 6 23.97 9.13 9.98
CA LEU A 6 23.16 9.42 11.17
C LEU A 6 22.65 8.11 11.78
N ALA A 7 22.95 7.87 13.06
CA ALA A 7 22.36 6.76 13.80
C ALA A 7 20.89 7.08 14.10
N LEU A 8 19.97 6.24 13.63
CA LEU A 8 18.53 6.39 13.88
C LEU A 8 18.09 5.64 15.14
N TRP A 9 18.58 4.42 15.32
CA TRP A 9 18.21 3.54 16.43
C TRP A 9 19.19 2.38 16.56
N THR A 10 19.32 1.83 17.77
CA THR A 10 20.15 0.66 18.05
C THR A 10 19.30 -0.44 18.69
N TYR A 11 19.24 -1.60 18.04
CA TYR A 11 18.60 -2.80 18.53
C TYR A 11 19.63 -3.73 19.17
N HIS A 12 19.28 -4.34 20.30
CA HIS A 12 20.07 -5.42 20.90
C HIS A 12 19.28 -6.72 20.77
N ASP A 13 19.86 -7.72 20.14
CA ASP A 13 19.19 -9.00 19.96
C ASP A 13 19.32 -9.91 21.20
N GLU A 14 18.81 -11.14 21.09
CA GLU A 14 18.80 -12.12 22.18
C GLU A 14 20.21 -12.57 22.62
N GLU A 15 21.22 -12.39 21.77
CA GLU A 15 22.63 -12.66 22.06
C GLU A 15 23.35 -11.40 22.57
N ASN A 16 22.60 -10.31 22.80
CA ASN A 16 23.09 -8.99 23.16
C ASN A 16 24.07 -8.41 22.12
N MET A 17 23.92 -8.83 20.86
CA MET A 17 24.63 -8.22 19.74
C MET A 17 23.95 -6.91 19.35
N GLU A 18 24.77 -5.90 19.06
CA GLU A 18 24.32 -4.57 18.70
C GLU A 18 24.06 -4.45 17.19
N HIS A 19 22.86 -3.99 16.82
CA HIS A 19 22.44 -3.72 15.45
C HIS A 19 22.02 -2.26 15.31
N THR A 20 22.87 -1.44 14.71
CA THR A 20 22.61 0.00 14.53
C THR A 20 22.01 0.30 13.15
N PHE A 21 20.94 1.08 13.13
CA PHE A 21 20.32 1.61 11.91
C PHE A 21 20.98 2.93 11.52
N TRP A 22 21.69 2.93 10.41
CA TRP A 22 22.37 4.12 9.88
C TRP A 22 21.64 4.67 8.65
N ARG A 23 21.44 5.98 8.62
CA ARG A 23 20.93 6.69 7.45
C ARG A 23 22.00 7.59 6.85
N TYR A 24 22.17 7.49 5.53
CA TYR A 24 23.05 8.33 4.73
C TYR A 24 22.20 9.27 3.87
N LYS A 25 22.49 10.57 3.92
CA LYS A 25 21.84 11.55 3.06
C LYS A 25 22.69 11.80 1.82
N ILE A 26 22.17 11.50 0.64
CA ILE A 26 22.86 11.74 -0.64
C ILE A 26 22.09 12.83 -1.38
N GLU A 27 22.74 13.98 -1.61
CA GLU A 27 22.17 15.09 -2.37
C GLU A 27 22.86 15.19 -3.73
N LEU A 28 22.06 15.15 -4.80
CA LEU A 28 22.56 15.17 -6.16
C LEU A 28 22.00 16.39 -6.90
N SER A 29 22.86 17.06 -7.65
CA SER A 29 22.40 18.06 -8.62
C SER A 29 21.86 17.34 -9.85
N VAL A 30 20.58 17.59 -10.16
CA VAL A 30 19.96 17.11 -11.39
C VAL A 30 20.50 17.91 -12.58
N LEU A 31 20.99 17.23 -13.61
CA LEU A 31 21.56 17.84 -14.81
C LEU A 31 20.54 17.93 -15.95
N GLU A 32 20.87 18.67 -17.01
CA GLU A 32 20.07 18.74 -18.24
C GLU A 32 20.07 17.42 -19.05
N VAL A 33 20.87 16.44 -18.63
CA VAL A 33 20.96 15.10 -19.21
C VAL A 33 20.73 14.04 -18.12
N SER A 34 20.20 12.88 -18.50
CA SER A 34 20.01 11.77 -17.57
C SER A 34 21.35 11.24 -17.04
N GLN A 35 21.38 10.79 -15.80
CA GLN A 35 22.59 10.34 -15.11
C GLN A 35 22.46 8.90 -14.62
N VAL A 36 23.59 8.19 -14.57
CA VAL A 36 23.74 6.95 -13.81
C VAL A 36 24.65 7.25 -12.63
N VAL A 37 24.17 6.98 -11.42
CA VAL A 37 24.90 7.25 -10.19
C VAL A 37 25.27 5.92 -9.55
N ALA A 38 26.57 5.63 -9.51
CA ALA A 38 27.08 4.47 -8.81
C ALA A 38 27.35 4.80 -7.34
N TYR A 39 27.10 3.84 -6.45
CA TYR A 39 27.41 3.94 -5.03
C TYR A 39 28.02 2.63 -4.51
N GLU A 40 28.80 2.75 -3.45
CA GLU A 40 29.39 1.65 -2.69
C GLU A 40 29.15 1.91 -1.20
N ILE A 41 29.08 0.83 -0.42
CA ILE A 41 28.97 0.89 1.04
C ILE A 41 30.22 0.20 1.58
N ASP A 42 30.92 0.84 2.51
CA ASP A 42 32.12 0.27 3.11
C ASP A 42 31.85 -1.13 3.67
N GLY A 43 32.69 -2.10 3.29
CA GLY A 43 32.53 -3.50 3.68
C GLY A 43 31.57 -4.31 2.81
N VAL A 44 30.87 -3.69 1.85
CA VAL A 44 30.07 -4.38 0.82
C VAL A 44 30.87 -4.44 -0.48
N THR A 45 31.03 -5.65 -1.03
CA THR A 45 31.88 -5.87 -2.22
C THR A 45 31.22 -5.51 -3.54
N GLU A 46 29.89 -5.42 -3.58
CA GLU A 46 29.12 -5.15 -4.80
C GLU A 46 28.86 -3.65 -4.94
N GLN A 47 29.22 -3.09 -6.10
CA GLN A 47 28.85 -1.73 -6.47
C GLN A 47 27.45 -1.74 -7.09
N ALA A 48 26.57 -0.91 -6.55
CA ALA A 48 25.23 -0.70 -7.09
C ALA A 48 25.13 0.65 -7.82
N ASN A 49 24.08 0.84 -8.60
CA ASN A 49 23.82 2.10 -9.29
C ASN A 49 22.33 2.34 -9.46
N PHE A 50 21.96 3.61 -9.65
CA PHE A 50 20.60 4.01 -9.97
C PHE A 50 20.56 5.14 -11.02
N HIS A 51 19.38 5.35 -11.58
CA HIS A 51 19.15 6.31 -12.67
C HIS A 51 18.46 7.58 -12.18
N VAL A 52 19.01 8.74 -12.55
CA VAL A 52 18.43 10.07 -12.29
C VAL A 52 17.99 10.67 -13.63
N PRO A 53 16.74 11.15 -13.76
CA PRO A 53 16.27 11.76 -15.00
C PRO A 53 16.94 13.12 -15.24
N ALA A 54 16.89 13.61 -16.48
CA ALA A 54 17.24 15.00 -16.77
C ALA A 54 16.28 15.98 -16.07
N SER A 55 16.70 17.23 -15.86
CA SER A 55 15.94 18.25 -15.11
C SER A 55 14.53 18.50 -15.64
N GLU A 56 14.36 18.45 -16.97
CA GLU A 56 13.06 18.65 -17.64
C GLU A 56 12.36 17.32 -17.97
N GLN A 57 12.95 16.19 -17.59
CA GLN A 57 12.39 14.87 -17.85
C GLN A 57 11.52 14.41 -16.68
N ASN A 58 10.32 13.95 -16.99
CA ASN A 58 9.44 13.29 -16.04
C ASN A 58 9.94 11.88 -15.69
N PHE A 59 9.70 11.46 -14.45
CA PHE A 59 10.14 10.13 -14.00
C PHE A 59 9.31 9.07 -14.73
N ARG A 60 10.00 8.08 -15.29
CA ARG A 60 9.48 6.71 -15.47
C ARG A 60 9.52 5.98 -14.14
N TRP A 61 8.41 5.34 -13.74
CA TRP A 61 8.30 4.68 -12.44
C TRP A 61 7.55 3.35 -12.55
N ALA A 62 7.74 2.48 -11.56
CA ALA A 62 6.97 1.24 -11.41
C ALA A 62 6.20 1.27 -10.08
N SER A 63 5.14 0.48 -9.97
CA SER A 63 4.37 0.33 -8.72
C SER A 63 3.96 -1.11 -8.50
N HIS A 64 3.91 -1.49 -7.23
CA HIS A 64 3.50 -2.82 -6.77
C HIS A 64 2.92 -2.73 -5.34
N SER A 65 2.26 -3.79 -4.90
CA SER A 65 1.86 -4.01 -3.52
C SER A 65 1.87 -5.51 -3.21
N CYS A 66 1.67 -5.88 -1.94
CA CYS A 66 1.51 -7.27 -1.52
C CYS A 66 2.75 -8.11 -1.91
N ASN A 67 3.90 -7.62 -1.46
CA ASN A 67 5.22 -8.19 -1.64
C ASN A 67 5.50 -9.24 -0.55
N GLY A 68 4.61 -10.21 -0.37
CA GLY A 68 4.81 -11.32 0.56
C GLY A 68 3.71 -12.36 0.44
N PHE A 69 3.78 -13.39 1.26
CA PHE A 69 2.83 -14.50 1.25
C PHE A 69 2.01 -14.51 2.53
N SER A 70 0.69 -14.56 2.38
CA SER A 70 -0.22 -14.85 3.49
C SER A 70 0.12 -16.21 4.12
N SER A 71 -0.20 -16.38 5.40
CA SER A 71 0.14 -17.58 6.16
C SER A 71 -0.42 -18.90 5.58
N SER A 72 -1.50 -18.83 4.79
CA SER A 72 -2.18 -19.95 4.15
C SER A 72 -1.57 -20.37 2.80
N ILE A 73 -0.60 -19.61 2.28
CA ILE A 73 -0.01 -19.85 0.96
C ILE A 73 1.34 -20.56 1.10
N ASP A 74 1.52 -21.64 0.34
CA ASP A 74 2.82 -22.29 0.17
C ASP A 74 3.62 -21.56 -0.93
N PRO A 75 4.73 -20.86 -0.59
CA PRO A 75 5.54 -20.14 -1.57
C PRO A 75 6.13 -21.03 -2.67
N THR A 76 6.32 -22.33 -2.41
CA THR A 76 6.94 -23.25 -3.38
C THR A 76 6.07 -23.46 -4.60
N GLU A 77 4.74 -23.35 -4.45
CA GLU A 77 3.82 -23.45 -5.58
C GLU A 77 3.90 -22.24 -6.53
N TRP A 78 4.53 -21.15 -6.09
CA TRP A 78 4.66 -19.88 -6.81
C TRP A 78 6.11 -19.61 -7.28
N ASN A 79 6.99 -20.60 -7.17
CA ASN A 79 8.44 -20.45 -7.36
C ASN A 79 9.02 -19.30 -6.52
N GLY A 80 8.48 -19.11 -5.31
CA GLY A 80 8.87 -18.02 -4.41
C GLY A 80 8.41 -16.64 -4.86
N ALA A 81 9.05 -15.62 -4.28
CA ALA A 81 8.71 -14.20 -4.49
C ALA A 81 9.36 -13.60 -5.75
N ASP A 82 10.38 -14.25 -6.31
CA ASP A 82 11.24 -13.70 -7.33
C ASP A 82 10.64 -13.50 -8.73
N PRO A 83 9.69 -14.31 -9.25
CA PRO A 83 9.38 -14.30 -10.68
C PRO A 83 9.03 -12.93 -11.28
N LEU A 84 8.14 -12.15 -10.66
CA LEU A 84 7.76 -10.84 -11.21
C LEU A 84 8.77 -9.73 -10.88
N TRP A 85 9.57 -9.89 -9.82
CA TRP A 85 10.71 -9.01 -9.56
C TRP A 85 11.80 -9.19 -10.62
N ASN A 86 12.03 -10.43 -11.08
CA ASN A 86 12.94 -10.70 -12.19
C ASN A 86 12.47 -10.01 -13.47
N ASP A 87 11.17 -9.99 -13.73
CA ASP A 87 10.60 -9.28 -14.88
C ASP A 87 10.76 -7.78 -14.77
N MET A 88 10.49 -7.22 -13.59
CA MET A 88 10.68 -5.80 -13.34
C MET A 88 12.14 -5.39 -13.54
N LEU A 89 13.10 -6.16 -13.04
CA LEU A 89 14.53 -5.91 -13.27
C LEU A 89 14.93 -6.09 -14.74
N ALA A 90 14.37 -7.06 -15.43
CA ALA A 90 14.60 -7.25 -16.86
C ALA A 90 14.05 -6.07 -17.69
N GLU A 91 12.92 -5.50 -17.29
CA GLU A 91 12.36 -4.28 -17.90
C GLU A 91 13.18 -3.04 -17.54
N HIS A 92 13.59 -2.89 -16.28
CA HIS A 92 14.48 -1.82 -15.82
C HIS A 92 15.77 -1.79 -16.64
N LYS A 93 16.37 -2.95 -16.91
CA LYS A 93 17.59 -3.06 -17.73
C LYS A 93 17.41 -2.56 -19.17
N LYS A 94 16.20 -2.66 -19.73
CA LYS A 94 15.90 -2.20 -21.10
C LYS A 94 15.59 -0.72 -21.15
N ASN A 95 14.78 -0.26 -20.20
CA ASN A 95 14.37 1.13 -20.06
C ASN A 95 14.35 1.46 -18.56
N PRO A 96 15.33 2.20 -18.02
CA PRO A 96 15.43 2.37 -16.58
C PRO A 96 14.20 3.03 -15.94
N PHE A 97 13.74 2.44 -14.85
CA PHE A 97 12.88 3.12 -13.88
C PHE A 97 13.73 4.06 -13.04
N HIS A 98 13.21 5.25 -12.74
CA HIS A 98 13.86 6.19 -11.83
C HIS A 98 13.44 5.95 -10.37
N ILE A 99 12.28 5.31 -10.16
CA ILE A 99 11.73 5.02 -8.85
C ILE A 99 10.71 3.88 -8.89
N VAL A 100 10.63 3.10 -7.82
CA VAL A 100 9.58 2.11 -7.55
C VAL A 100 8.70 2.61 -6.39
N MET A 101 7.39 2.54 -6.56
CA MET A 101 6.38 2.97 -5.58
C MET A 101 5.72 1.76 -4.93
N GLY A 102 6.04 1.50 -3.66
CA GLY A 102 5.42 0.44 -2.85
C GLY A 102 4.08 0.89 -2.30
N GLY A 103 3.01 0.20 -2.66
CA GLY A 103 1.61 0.51 -2.38
C GLY A 103 1.03 -0.02 -1.07
N GLY A 104 1.86 -0.57 -0.18
CA GLY A 104 1.40 -1.31 1.01
C GLY A 104 1.69 -2.81 0.95
N ASP A 105 1.71 -3.45 2.11
CA ASP A 105 2.07 -4.86 2.30
C ASP A 105 3.43 -5.19 1.70
N GLN A 106 4.44 -4.38 2.02
CA GLN A 106 5.81 -4.63 1.54
C GLN A 106 6.41 -5.86 2.21
N ILE A 107 5.86 -6.22 3.37
CA ILE A 107 6.17 -7.38 4.19
C ILE A 107 4.88 -7.87 4.87
N TYR A 108 4.83 -9.17 5.21
CA TYR A 108 3.72 -9.78 5.94
C TYR A 108 4.16 -10.16 7.35
N ASN A 109 3.72 -9.40 8.34
CA ASN A 109 4.07 -9.57 9.75
C ASN A 109 3.08 -10.44 10.53
N ASP A 110 2.03 -10.98 9.89
CA ASP A 110 0.94 -11.73 10.55
C ASP A 110 1.42 -12.93 11.37
N LYS A 111 2.54 -13.54 10.96
CA LYS A 111 3.12 -14.69 11.66
C LYS A 111 3.64 -14.36 13.06
N ILE A 112 3.67 -13.08 13.44
CA ILE A 112 3.99 -12.65 14.80
C ILE A 112 3.12 -13.33 15.86
N VAL A 113 1.87 -13.66 15.54
CA VAL A 113 0.98 -14.34 16.49
C VAL A 113 1.32 -15.82 16.69
N GLN A 114 2.28 -16.34 15.95
CA GLN A 114 2.80 -17.70 16.10
C GLN A 114 4.05 -17.76 16.98
N GLU A 115 4.61 -16.61 17.37
CA GLU A 115 5.71 -16.56 18.34
C GLU A 115 5.27 -17.22 19.66
N ALA A 116 6.15 -18.01 20.28
CA ALA A 116 5.79 -18.86 21.41
C ALA A 116 5.20 -18.08 22.61
N GLU A 117 5.68 -16.86 22.82
CA GLU A 117 5.24 -15.93 23.86
C GLU A 117 3.87 -15.30 23.56
N ILE A 118 3.47 -15.27 22.29
CA ILE A 118 2.28 -14.56 21.78
C ILE A 118 1.16 -15.55 21.44
N ALA A 119 1.48 -16.72 20.89
CA ALA A 119 0.53 -17.73 20.44
C ALA A 119 -0.54 -18.14 21.47
N PRO A 120 -0.23 -18.27 22.78
CA PRO A 120 -1.26 -18.59 23.77
C PRO A 120 -2.40 -17.55 23.84
N ILE A 121 -2.11 -16.29 23.52
CA ILE A 121 -3.04 -15.15 23.64
C ILE A 121 -4.12 -15.20 22.55
N PHE A 122 -3.72 -15.59 21.35
CA PHE A 122 -4.58 -15.64 20.15
C PHE A 122 -5.13 -17.05 19.88
N SER A 123 -4.92 -18.00 20.79
CA SER A 123 -5.44 -19.35 20.67
C SER A 123 -6.97 -19.40 20.79
N SER A 124 -7.62 -20.22 19.94
CA SER A 124 -9.07 -20.34 19.81
C SER A 124 -9.79 -20.84 21.06
N GLU A 125 -9.08 -21.43 22.02
CA GLU A 125 -9.68 -22.03 23.23
C GLU A 125 -9.94 -21.01 24.36
N THR A 126 -9.31 -19.83 24.32
CA THR A 126 -9.37 -18.88 25.45
C THR A 126 -9.63 -17.42 25.08
N ASN A 127 -9.35 -17.01 23.82
CA ASN A 127 -9.35 -15.62 23.33
C ASN A 127 -9.27 -14.56 24.45
N HIS A 128 -8.09 -14.48 25.08
CA HIS A 128 -7.77 -13.48 26.10
C HIS A 128 -7.16 -12.21 25.50
N ALA A 129 -7.10 -12.10 24.16
CA ALA A 129 -6.45 -10.99 23.46
C ALA A 129 -6.85 -9.63 24.01
N ASN A 130 -8.14 -9.43 24.34
CA ASN A 130 -8.65 -8.15 24.84
C ASN A 130 -8.14 -7.77 26.25
N LYS A 131 -7.50 -8.68 26.99
CA LYS A 131 -7.15 -8.49 28.42
C LYS A 131 -5.74 -8.90 28.80
N SER A 132 -5.02 -9.64 27.96
CA SER A 132 -3.65 -10.08 28.29
C SER A 132 -2.73 -8.86 28.48
N PRO A 133 -1.97 -8.81 29.58
CA PRO A 133 -1.00 -7.74 29.79
C PRO A 133 0.18 -7.88 28.82
N LEU A 134 0.78 -6.75 28.45
CA LEU A 134 2.05 -6.75 27.73
C LEU A 134 3.18 -7.01 28.73
N THR A 135 3.71 -8.23 28.76
CA THR A 135 4.88 -8.56 29.58
C THR A 135 6.18 -8.17 28.87
N PRO A 136 7.31 -8.00 29.59
CA PRO A 136 8.61 -7.74 28.96
C PRO A 136 9.02 -8.81 27.93
N GLU A 137 8.66 -10.07 28.17
CA GLU A 137 8.95 -11.18 27.26
C GLU A 137 8.16 -11.05 25.96
N ILE A 138 6.87 -10.69 26.04
CA ILE A 138 6.04 -10.42 24.85
C ILE A 138 6.56 -9.21 24.08
N ALA A 139 6.92 -8.13 24.77
CA ALA A 139 7.47 -6.93 24.14
C ALA A 139 8.79 -7.25 23.40
N THR A 140 9.65 -8.05 24.01
CA THR A 140 10.90 -8.53 23.40
C THR A 140 10.63 -9.41 22.19
N ALA A 141 9.66 -10.32 22.28
CA ALA A 141 9.26 -11.20 21.18
C ALA A 141 8.73 -10.42 19.97
N ILE A 142 7.96 -9.34 20.19
CA ILE A 142 7.46 -8.47 19.13
C ILE A 142 8.62 -7.83 18.36
N ASP A 143 9.55 -7.17 19.05
CA ASP A 143 10.68 -6.50 18.40
C ASP A 143 11.62 -7.49 17.72
N ARG A 144 11.87 -8.64 18.35
CA ARG A 144 12.65 -9.74 17.79
C ARG A 144 12.05 -10.25 16.48
N PHE A 145 10.74 -10.53 16.47
CA PHE A 145 10.05 -11.00 15.27
C PHE A 145 10.15 -9.97 14.15
N LEU A 146 9.78 -8.71 14.44
CA LEU A 146 9.77 -7.64 13.44
C LEU A 146 11.17 -7.41 12.85
N PHE A 147 12.19 -7.29 13.70
CA PHE A 147 13.58 -7.13 13.26
C PHE A 147 14.03 -8.30 12.38
N ARG A 148 13.82 -9.54 12.82
CA ARG A 148 14.21 -10.74 12.06
C ARG A 148 13.44 -10.85 10.74
N ASN A 149 12.16 -10.53 10.73
CA ASN A 149 11.33 -10.61 9.52
C ASN A 149 11.77 -9.56 8.50
N TYR A 150 11.97 -8.30 8.92
CA TYR A 150 12.44 -7.23 8.04
C TYR A 150 13.83 -7.53 7.47
N THR A 151 14.81 -7.85 8.32
CA THR A 151 16.19 -8.15 7.87
C THR A 151 16.23 -9.32 6.89
N LYS A 152 15.44 -10.37 7.14
CA LYS A 152 15.32 -11.50 6.22
C LYS A 152 14.63 -11.10 4.92
N TRP A 153 13.48 -10.45 4.98
CA TRP A 153 12.64 -10.21 3.81
C TRP A 153 13.23 -9.15 2.88
N PHE A 154 13.67 -8.01 3.42
CA PHE A 154 14.32 -6.93 2.65
C PHE A 154 15.77 -7.27 2.26
N GLY A 155 16.40 -8.25 2.94
CA GLY A 155 17.76 -8.70 2.64
C GLY A 155 17.85 -9.86 1.63
N SER A 156 16.74 -10.38 1.11
CA SER A 156 16.73 -11.62 0.31
C SER A 156 16.12 -11.47 -1.08
N GLY A 157 16.53 -12.38 -1.96
CA GLY A 157 15.92 -12.60 -3.27
C GLY A 157 16.12 -11.45 -4.26
N THR A 158 15.25 -11.39 -5.25
CA THR A 158 15.30 -10.41 -6.34
C THR A 158 14.75 -9.06 -5.88
N PHE A 159 13.90 -9.05 -4.85
CA PHE A 159 13.41 -7.82 -4.24
C PHE A 159 14.54 -6.97 -3.65
N SER A 160 15.46 -7.58 -2.89
CA SER A 160 16.60 -6.83 -2.33
C SER A 160 17.51 -6.24 -3.41
N GLN A 161 17.67 -6.94 -4.53
CA GLN A 161 18.38 -6.42 -5.71
C GLN A 161 17.64 -5.23 -6.30
N ALA A 162 16.32 -5.31 -6.50
CA ALA A 162 15.53 -4.19 -7.00
C ALA A 162 15.64 -2.96 -6.08
N ALA A 163 15.60 -3.14 -4.77
CA ALA A 163 15.78 -2.07 -3.79
C ALA A 163 17.21 -1.46 -3.81
N ALA A 164 18.23 -2.21 -4.23
CA ALA A 164 19.60 -1.72 -4.39
C ALA A 164 19.81 -0.93 -5.70
N TYR A 165 19.13 -1.31 -6.78
CA TYR A 165 19.33 -0.70 -8.11
C TYR A 165 18.30 0.38 -8.47
N ILE A 166 17.15 0.43 -7.78
CA ILE A 166 16.06 1.36 -8.08
C ILE A 166 15.62 2.06 -6.79
N PRO A 167 15.66 3.41 -6.72
CA PRO A 167 15.15 4.14 -5.58
C PRO A 167 13.70 3.74 -5.28
N MET A 168 13.36 3.59 -4.02
CA MET A 168 12.05 3.09 -3.59
C MET A 168 11.39 4.05 -2.61
N VAL A 169 10.09 4.28 -2.78
CA VAL A 169 9.26 4.99 -1.80
C VAL A 169 8.04 4.13 -1.48
N ASN A 170 7.82 3.89 -0.19
CA ASN A 170 6.79 2.99 0.30
C ASN A 170 5.72 3.74 1.10
N MET A 171 4.50 3.22 1.04
CA MET A 171 3.49 3.40 2.09
C MET A 171 3.19 2.06 2.74
N LEU A 172 2.75 2.08 4.00
CA LEU A 172 2.24 0.90 4.67
C LEU A 172 0.80 0.56 4.29
N ASP A 173 0.46 -0.72 4.46
CA ASP A 173 -0.90 -1.22 4.67
C ASP A 173 -0.95 -2.12 5.92
N ASP A 174 -1.96 -2.97 6.12
CA ASP A 174 -2.10 -3.72 7.39
C ASP A 174 -1.05 -4.79 7.57
N HIS A 175 -0.69 -5.55 6.54
CA HIS A 175 0.25 -6.66 6.73
C HIS A 175 1.66 -6.19 7.11
N ASP A 176 1.99 -4.91 6.87
CA ASP A 176 3.20 -4.28 7.41
C ASP A 176 3.16 -4.18 8.95
N LEU A 177 1.98 -4.26 9.57
CA LEU A 177 1.72 -4.29 11.01
C LEU A 177 1.28 -5.69 11.45
N ILE A 178 0.01 -6.00 11.17
CA ILE A 178 -0.72 -7.24 11.36
C ILE A 178 -2.03 -7.10 10.56
N ASP A 179 -2.43 -8.16 9.85
CA ASP A 179 -3.68 -8.25 9.10
C ASP A 179 -4.85 -7.53 9.80
N GLY A 180 -5.58 -6.69 9.07
CA GLY A 180 -6.75 -5.96 9.54
C GLY A 180 -6.49 -4.89 10.60
N PHE A 181 -5.24 -4.48 10.88
CA PHE A 181 -5.00 -3.44 11.90
C PHE A 181 -5.80 -2.16 11.61
N GLY A 182 -6.65 -1.77 12.55
CA GLY A 182 -7.60 -0.65 12.42
C GLY A 182 -9.03 -1.04 12.05
N THR A 183 -9.29 -2.30 11.69
CA THR A 183 -10.64 -2.82 11.33
C THR A 183 -11.27 -3.67 12.42
N TYR A 184 -10.60 -3.87 13.56
CA TYR A 184 -11.15 -4.61 14.68
C TYR A 184 -11.93 -3.72 15.66
N PRO A 185 -12.79 -4.34 16.51
CA PRO A 185 -13.44 -3.63 17.62
C PRO A 185 -12.45 -2.89 18.53
N ASP A 186 -12.92 -1.78 19.10
CA ASP A 186 -12.12 -0.86 19.92
C ASP A 186 -11.43 -1.54 21.11
N ASP A 187 -12.05 -2.56 21.71
CA ASP A 187 -11.49 -3.28 22.85
C ASP A 187 -10.31 -4.17 22.47
N LEU A 188 -10.34 -4.79 21.28
CA LEU A 188 -9.17 -5.51 20.75
C LEU A 188 -8.07 -4.52 20.34
N MET A 189 -8.41 -3.44 19.60
CA MET A 189 -7.44 -2.43 19.15
C MET A 189 -6.70 -1.74 20.31
N LYS A 190 -7.37 -1.58 21.45
CA LYS A 190 -6.82 -0.99 22.69
C LYS A 190 -6.18 -2.01 23.63
N SER A 191 -6.27 -3.30 23.32
CA SER A 191 -5.68 -4.33 24.18
C SER A 191 -4.16 -4.20 24.23
N PRO A 192 -3.51 -4.44 25.37
CA PRO A 192 -2.08 -4.15 25.53
C PRO A 192 -1.19 -4.82 24.48
N VAL A 193 -1.45 -6.09 24.17
CA VAL A 193 -0.62 -6.86 23.23
C VAL A 193 -0.92 -6.49 21.78
N PHE A 194 -2.19 -6.43 21.38
CA PHE A 194 -2.54 -6.10 19.98
C PHE A 194 -2.13 -4.68 19.61
N ASN A 195 -2.29 -3.74 20.55
CA ASN A 195 -1.83 -2.36 20.38
C ASN A 195 -0.31 -2.27 20.26
N ALA A 196 0.42 -3.03 21.07
CA ALA A 196 1.88 -3.07 21.00
C ALA A 196 2.38 -3.63 19.66
N ILE A 197 1.75 -4.69 19.13
CA ILE A 197 2.05 -5.23 17.80
C ILE A 197 1.92 -4.13 16.74
N GLY A 198 0.79 -3.42 16.69
CA GLY A 198 0.61 -2.35 15.70
C GLY A 198 1.53 -1.15 15.91
N SER A 199 1.78 -0.76 17.16
CA SER A 199 2.68 0.36 17.48
C SER A 199 4.13 0.04 17.08
N ARG A 200 4.62 -1.14 17.43
CA ARG A 200 5.98 -1.57 17.05
C ARG A 200 6.07 -1.88 15.56
N GLY A 201 5.05 -2.47 14.95
CA GLY A 201 4.99 -2.64 13.50
C GLY A 201 5.14 -1.31 12.76
N TYR A 202 4.47 -0.26 13.23
CA TYR A 202 4.54 1.07 12.62
C TYR A 202 5.93 1.69 12.80
N PHE A 203 6.53 1.53 13.99
CA PHE A 203 7.92 1.95 14.25
C PHE A 203 8.91 1.26 13.29
N PHE A 204 8.80 -0.05 13.10
CA PHE A 204 9.67 -0.79 12.18
C PHE A 204 9.41 -0.44 10.71
N TYR A 205 8.17 -0.11 10.34
CA TYR A 205 7.86 0.47 9.03
C TYR A 205 8.59 1.81 8.83
N LEU A 206 8.54 2.73 9.79
CA LEU A 206 9.27 3.99 9.70
C LEU A 206 10.77 3.77 9.53
N LEU A 207 11.36 2.86 10.31
CA LEU A 207 12.79 2.56 10.25
C LEU A 207 13.22 1.91 8.93
N PHE A 208 12.58 0.82 8.51
CA PHE A 208 13.02 0.01 7.37
C PHE A 208 12.51 0.53 6.02
N GLN A 209 11.33 1.14 5.98
CA GLN A 209 10.69 1.53 4.72
C GLN A 209 10.70 3.04 4.46
N MET A 210 10.64 3.87 5.51
CA MET A 210 10.76 5.33 5.36
C MET A 210 12.17 5.86 5.70
N PHE A 211 13.03 5.04 6.31
CA PHE A 211 14.34 5.43 6.83
C PHE A 211 14.26 6.59 7.84
N MET A 212 13.29 6.52 8.75
CA MET A 212 13.03 7.56 9.76
C MET A 212 12.93 6.99 11.17
N ASN A 213 13.25 7.83 12.15
CA ASN A 213 12.85 7.66 13.54
C ASN A 213 12.31 9.00 14.03
N ASP A 214 11.04 9.04 14.42
CA ASP A 214 10.34 10.25 14.90
C ASP A 214 11.06 10.99 16.03
N GLU A 215 11.76 10.28 16.91
CA GLU A 215 12.56 10.90 17.98
C GLU A 215 13.78 11.68 17.45
N VAL A 216 14.32 11.24 16.31
CA VAL A 216 15.49 11.83 15.65
C VAL A 216 15.07 12.88 14.61
N ASP A 217 14.03 12.58 13.84
CA ASP A 217 13.60 13.33 12.66
C ASP A 217 12.53 14.37 12.96
N GLY A 218 11.80 14.21 14.07
CA GLY A 218 10.72 15.11 14.43
C GLY A 218 9.42 14.85 13.69
N VAL A 219 8.32 15.17 14.38
CA VAL A 219 6.93 14.93 13.95
C VAL A 219 6.06 16.18 14.00
N SER A 220 6.65 17.36 14.23
CA SER A 220 5.86 18.58 14.33
C SER A 220 5.80 19.31 13.00
N ASN A 221 4.60 19.71 12.60
CA ASN A 221 4.41 20.69 11.54
C ASN A 221 4.05 22.02 12.20
N GLU A 222 4.94 23.03 12.07
CA GLU A 222 4.86 24.52 12.21
C GLU A 222 3.91 25.21 13.23
N ASP A 223 2.88 24.55 13.77
CA ASP A 223 1.83 25.10 14.64
C ASP A 223 1.98 24.63 16.12
N THR A 224 3.20 24.41 16.59
CA THR A 224 3.50 24.13 18.01
C THR A 224 4.44 25.20 18.58
N SER A 225 4.39 25.43 19.89
CA SER A 225 5.32 26.35 20.58
C SER A 225 6.78 25.86 20.57
N ASP A 226 7.00 24.60 20.19
CA ASP A 226 8.30 23.95 20.05
C ASP A 226 8.24 23.01 18.83
N PRO A 227 8.46 23.54 17.61
CA PRO A 227 8.40 22.73 16.40
C PRO A 227 9.73 21.98 16.21
N ASN A 228 9.65 20.66 16.09
CA ASN A 228 10.69 19.81 15.51
C ASN A 228 10.24 19.38 14.09
N PRO A 229 10.40 20.25 13.06
CA PRO A 229 9.95 19.97 11.71
C PRO A 229 10.84 18.94 11.03
N SER A 230 10.18 17.98 10.37
CA SER A 230 10.89 16.94 9.62
C SER A 230 11.79 17.52 8.53
N PRO A 231 13.01 16.99 8.34
CA PRO A 231 13.90 17.43 7.27
C PRO A 231 13.43 16.97 5.86
N PHE A 232 12.41 16.12 5.78
CA PHE A 232 11.93 15.53 4.53
C PHE A 232 10.88 16.40 3.85
N SER A 233 11.24 17.07 2.77
CA SER A 233 10.35 17.98 2.04
C SER A 233 9.08 17.33 1.47
N SER A 234 9.12 16.02 1.21
CA SER A 234 7.97 15.27 0.71
C SER A 234 7.02 14.83 1.82
N LEU A 235 7.43 14.90 3.09
CA LEU A 235 6.67 14.39 4.21
C LEU A 235 5.56 15.35 4.65
N ILE A 236 4.38 14.79 4.85
CA ILE A 236 3.21 15.49 5.39
C ILE A 236 2.78 14.75 6.65
N ILE A 237 3.27 15.22 7.80
CA ILE A 237 2.78 14.74 9.10
C ILE A 237 1.33 15.17 9.29
N GLY A 238 0.43 14.20 9.43
CA GLY A 238 -1.00 14.44 9.63
C GLY A 238 -1.38 14.69 11.08
N GLY A 239 -2.50 14.11 11.49
CA GLY A 239 -2.97 14.13 12.87
C GLY A 239 -2.45 12.97 13.72
N PRO A 240 -2.76 12.96 15.03
CA PRO A 240 -2.37 11.88 15.92
C PRO A 240 -3.03 10.55 15.52
N GLY A 241 -2.35 9.44 15.78
CA GLY A 241 -2.86 8.09 15.57
C GLY A 241 -4.11 7.79 16.42
N ALA A 242 -4.91 6.84 15.95
CA ALA A 242 -6.15 6.44 16.60
C ALA A 242 -5.91 5.53 17.81
N TYR A 243 -4.95 4.60 17.67
CA TYR A 243 -4.60 3.61 18.68
C TYR A 243 -3.09 3.57 18.97
N ILE A 244 -2.26 3.92 18.00
CA ILE A 244 -0.79 3.92 18.09
C ILE A 244 -0.26 5.32 18.47
N PRO A 245 0.95 5.45 19.04
CA PRO A 245 1.49 6.75 19.47
C PRO A 245 1.99 7.62 18.31
N PHE A 246 2.02 7.10 17.09
CA PHE A 246 2.53 7.78 15.90
C PHE A 246 1.45 8.63 15.23
N PRO A 247 1.79 9.82 14.70
CA PRO A 247 0.91 10.52 13.77
C PRO A 247 0.88 9.81 12.41
N THR A 248 0.05 10.28 11.48
CA THR A 248 0.09 9.76 10.11
C THR A 248 1.29 10.31 9.34
N HIS A 249 1.93 9.44 8.55
CA HIS A 249 3.10 9.77 7.74
C HIS A 249 2.75 9.66 6.25
N ASN A 250 2.32 10.77 5.66
CA ASN A 250 1.93 10.83 4.25
C ASN A 250 3.08 11.39 3.42
N LEU A 251 3.17 11.04 2.14
CA LEU A 251 4.23 11.55 1.26
C LEU A 251 3.65 12.19 0.01
N LEU A 252 4.05 13.42 -0.30
CA LEU A 252 3.81 14.06 -1.60
C LEU A 252 5.11 14.07 -2.40
N VAL A 253 5.31 13.02 -3.19
CA VAL A 253 6.53 12.78 -3.96
C VAL A 253 6.48 13.53 -5.29
N LYS A 254 7.54 14.26 -5.63
CA LYS A 254 7.73 14.86 -6.95
C LYS A 254 8.33 13.83 -7.91
N LEU A 255 7.63 13.54 -9.00
CA LEU A 255 8.02 12.55 -10.02
C LEU A 255 8.43 13.24 -11.34
N GLY A 256 9.14 14.35 -11.21
CA GLY A 256 9.56 15.21 -12.33
C GLY A 256 8.85 16.57 -12.35
N PRO A 257 8.96 17.34 -13.44
CA PRO A 257 8.41 18.69 -13.52
C PRO A 257 6.88 18.75 -13.56
N LYS A 258 6.21 17.68 -14.02
CA LYS A 258 4.76 17.67 -14.29
C LYS A 258 3.97 16.64 -13.47
N GLN A 259 4.64 15.70 -12.81
CA GLN A 259 4.00 14.60 -12.06
C GLN A 259 4.27 14.67 -10.55
N TYR A 260 3.24 14.40 -9.77
CA TYR A 260 3.31 14.27 -8.31
C TYR A 260 2.50 13.06 -7.85
N MET A 261 2.93 12.40 -6.77
CA MET A 261 2.18 11.30 -6.16
C MET A 261 1.98 11.54 -4.68
N LEU A 262 0.73 11.51 -4.23
CA LEU A 262 0.36 11.54 -2.81
C LEU A 262 0.15 10.10 -2.33
N LEU A 263 0.99 9.64 -1.41
CA LEU A 263 0.83 8.39 -0.67
C LEU A 263 0.13 8.74 0.65
N LEU A 264 -1.10 8.28 0.81
CA LEU A 264 -1.92 8.60 1.97
C LEU A 264 -1.85 7.46 3.00
N ASP A 265 -1.34 7.74 4.19
CA ASP A 265 -1.34 6.80 5.30
C ASP A 265 -2.77 6.59 5.80
N CYS A 266 -3.28 5.39 5.52
CA CYS A 266 -4.64 4.97 5.83
C CYS A 266 -4.73 4.10 7.09
N ARG A 267 -3.62 3.91 7.83
CA ARG A 267 -3.53 2.95 8.94
C ARG A 267 -3.39 3.62 10.30
N ALA A 268 -2.55 4.65 10.44
CA ALA A 268 -2.30 5.25 11.76
C ALA A 268 -3.56 5.82 12.44
N GLN A 269 -4.48 6.41 11.66
CA GLN A 269 -5.75 6.99 12.14
C GLN A 269 -6.98 6.09 11.94
N ARG A 270 -6.77 4.85 11.48
CA ARG A 270 -7.85 3.95 11.09
C ARG A 270 -8.66 3.48 12.28
N LYS A 271 -9.97 3.39 12.09
CA LYS A 271 -10.97 2.77 12.95
C LYS A 271 -12.00 2.08 12.06
N LEU A 272 -12.88 1.27 12.66
CA LEU A 272 -14.03 0.67 11.97
C LEU A 272 -14.93 1.63 11.17
N THR A 273 -14.94 2.92 11.51
CA THR A 273 -15.81 3.93 10.87
C THR A 273 -15.04 5.12 10.30
N GLN A 274 -13.71 5.03 10.22
CA GLN A 274 -12.85 6.13 9.78
C GLN A 274 -11.55 5.56 9.21
N VAL A 275 -11.13 6.01 8.03
CA VAL A 275 -9.82 5.67 7.47
C VAL A 275 -8.79 6.72 7.88
N CYS A 276 -9.03 7.99 7.55
CA CYS A 276 -8.19 9.13 7.92
C CYS A 276 -9.02 10.19 8.66
N ALA A 277 -8.38 10.91 9.57
CA ALA A 277 -9.04 12.03 10.25
C ALA A 277 -8.98 13.33 9.41
N LEU A 278 -9.84 14.28 9.78
CA LEU A 278 -10.02 15.54 9.04
C LEU A 278 -8.74 16.40 8.99
N ASP A 279 -7.91 16.37 10.01
CA ASP A 279 -6.65 17.12 10.08
C ASP A 279 -5.62 16.61 9.07
N THR A 280 -5.43 15.30 8.96
CA THR A 280 -4.62 14.66 7.91
C THR A 280 -5.08 15.10 6.54
N TYR A 281 -6.40 15.00 6.25
CA TYR A 281 -6.94 15.49 4.98
C TYR A 281 -6.66 16.99 4.76
N LYS A 282 -6.87 17.84 5.77
CA LYS A 282 -6.63 19.29 5.65
C LYS A 282 -5.19 19.58 5.24
N ARG A 283 -4.21 18.90 5.85
CA ARG A 283 -2.78 19.07 5.54
C ARG A 283 -2.45 18.55 4.15
N CYS A 284 -2.86 17.33 3.79
CA CYS A 284 -2.64 16.80 2.44
C CYS A 284 -3.28 17.69 1.34
N PHE A 285 -4.51 18.15 1.53
CA PHE A 285 -5.17 19.04 0.57
C PHE A 285 -4.57 20.46 0.52
N ARG A 286 -3.93 20.93 1.60
CA ARG A 286 -3.16 22.18 1.56
C ARG A 286 -1.97 22.02 0.62
N GLU A 287 -1.20 20.94 0.77
CA GLU A 287 -0.04 20.69 -0.10
C GLU A 287 -0.43 20.47 -1.56
N LEU A 288 -1.52 19.71 -1.83
CA LEU A 288 -2.04 19.56 -3.19
C LEU A 288 -2.40 20.91 -3.84
N ARG A 289 -3.01 21.82 -3.07
CA ARG A 289 -3.37 23.17 -3.55
C ARG A 289 -2.17 24.09 -3.72
N ALA A 290 -1.04 23.77 -3.08
CA ALA A 290 0.21 24.50 -3.17
C ALA A 290 1.11 24.02 -4.32
N LEU A 291 0.72 22.94 -5.03
CA LEU A 291 1.47 22.45 -6.19
C LEU A 291 1.73 23.55 -7.23
N PRO A 292 2.92 23.55 -7.86
CA PRO A 292 3.29 24.59 -8.81
C PRO A 292 2.44 24.52 -10.09
N PRO A 293 2.32 25.62 -10.86
CA PRO A 293 1.58 25.63 -12.12
C PRO A 293 2.10 24.65 -13.19
N THR A 294 3.33 24.14 -13.04
CA THR A 294 3.90 23.13 -13.92
C THR A 294 3.31 21.74 -13.67
N ALA A 295 2.72 21.50 -12.49
CA ALA A 295 2.05 20.25 -12.19
C ALA A 295 0.87 20.04 -13.15
N GLN A 296 0.84 18.85 -13.76
CA GLN A 296 -0.24 18.45 -14.66
C GLN A 296 -0.98 17.24 -14.12
N HIS A 297 -0.25 16.31 -13.51
CA HIS A 297 -0.79 15.04 -13.01
C HIS A 297 -0.49 14.83 -11.53
N VAL A 298 -1.54 14.45 -10.79
CA VAL A 298 -1.43 13.97 -9.42
C VAL A 298 -1.94 12.54 -9.37
N ILE A 299 -1.09 11.63 -8.89
CA ILE A 299 -1.46 10.25 -8.59
C ILE A 299 -1.77 10.18 -7.09
N ILE A 300 -2.88 9.55 -6.72
CA ILE A 300 -3.24 9.29 -5.33
C ILE A 300 -3.05 7.79 -5.10
N GLN A 301 -2.07 7.44 -4.28
CA GLN A 301 -1.77 6.07 -3.92
C GLN A 301 -2.45 5.73 -2.59
N LEU A 302 -3.15 4.59 -2.57
CA LEU A 302 -3.91 4.08 -1.42
C LEU A 302 -3.64 2.58 -1.29
N GLY A 303 -3.59 2.06 -0.07
CA GLY A 303 -3.47 0.60 0.15
C GLY A 303 -4.58 -0.18 -0.55
N VAL A 304 -5.82 0.30 -0.39
CA VAL A 304 -7.02 -0.41 -0.86
C VAL A 304 -7.74 0.34 -1.98
N PRO A 305 -8.36 -0.36 -2.96
CA PRO A 305 -9.01 0.29 -4.09
C PRO A 305 -10.26 1.12 -3.76
N LEU A 306 -10.27 2.37 -4.22
CA LEU A 306 -11.45 3.26 -4.13
C LEU A 306 -12.58 2.85 -5.07
N ALA A 307 -12.28 2.31 -6.25
CA ALA A 307 -13.26 1.92 -7.25
C ALA A 307 -13.18 0.40 -7.49
N TYR A 308 -13.99 -0.34 -6.74
CA TYR A 308 -14.00 -1.80 -6.76
C TYR A 308 -15.42 -2.38 -6.73
N PRO A 309 -15.65 -3.61 -7.20
CA PRO A 309 -16.95 -4.26 -7.10
C PRO A 309 -17.43 -4.38 -5.65
N ARG A 310 -18.68 -3.97 -5.41
CA ARG A 310 -19.26 -3.92 -4.06
C ARG A 310 -19.87 -5.25 -3.65
N MET A 311 -19.48 -5.73 -2.47
CA MET A 311 -19.93 -6.99 -1.89
C MET A 311 -20.90 -6.79 -0.70
N VAL A 312 -21.64 -5.68 -0.68
CA VAL A 312 -22.59 -5.30 0.42
C VAL A 312 -23.59 -6.42 0.78
N PHE A 313 -24.03 -7.23 -0.18
CA PHE A 313 -24.90 -8.38 0.10
C PHE A 313 -24.18 -9.47 0.92
N LEU A 314 -22.91 -9.72 0.61
CA LEU A 314 -22.07 -10.67 1.33
C LEU A 314 -21.73 -10.16 2.73
N GLU A 315 -21.42 -8.86 2.85
CA GLU A 315 -21.24 -8.16 4.14
C GLU A 315 -22.46 -8.35 5.06
N ASN A 316 -23.68 -8.13 4.54
CA ASN A 316 -24.93 -8.33 5.29
C ASN A 316 -25.17 -9.80 5.70
N ILE A 317 -24.75 -10.76 4.88
CA ILE A 317 -24.85 -12.19 5.22
C ILE A 317 -23.86 -12.53 6.32
N LEU A 318 -22.60 -12.10 6.19
CA LEU A 318 -21.50 -12.46 7.08
C LEU A 318 -21.59 -11.77 8.45
N THR A 319 -22.16 -10.57 8.52
CA THR A 319 -22.43 -9.88 9.80
C THR A 319 -23.54 -10.55 10.61
N SER A 320 -24.40 -11.36 9.99
CA SER A 320 -25.49 -12.06 10.67
C SER A 320 -25.01 -13.37 11.31
N ARG A 321 -24.53 -13.31 12.56
CA ARG A 321 -23.98 -14.45 13.32
C ARG A 321 -24.84 -15.73 13.34
N PHE A 322 -26.16 -15.61 13.13
CA PHE A 322 -27.12 -16.73 13.16
C PHE A 322 -27.56 -17.23 11.78
N ASN A 323 -26.94 -16.75 10.70
CA ASN A 323 -27.29 -17.18 9.36
C ASN A 323 -26.74 -18.60 9.09
N PRO A 324 -27.58 -19.61 8.80
CA PRO A 324 -27.14 -21.00 8.57
C PRO A 324 -26.18 -21.13 7.38
N ILE A 325 -26.20 -20.15 6.46
CA ILE A 325 -25.28 -20.09 5.32
C ILE A 325 -23.83 -19.87 5.78
N ILE A 326 -23.59 -19.12 6.88
CA ILE A 326 -22.23 -18.90 7.41
C ILE A 326 -21.61 -20.23 7.84
N TYR A 327 -22.36 -21.09 8.51
CA TYR A 327 -21.88 -22.41 8.93
C TYR A 327 -21.48 -23.27 7.72
N LEU A 328 -22.27 -23.19 6.64
CA LEU A 328 -21.98 -23.90 5.40
C LEU A 328 -20.74 -23.33 4.68
N ILE A 329 -20.59 -22.00 4.64
CA ILE A 329 -19.41 -21.32 4.06
C ILE A 329 -18.15 -21.68 4.85
N LYS A 330 -18.17 -21.57 6.19
CA LYS A 330 -17.04 -21.93 7.05
C LYS A 330 -16.63 -23.40 6.91
N LYS A 331 -17.59 -24.32 6.67
CA LYS A 331 -17.32 -25.75 6.49
C LYS A 331 -16.78 -26.09 5.10
N LEU A 332 -17.22 -25.40 4.05
CA LEU A 332 -16.82 -25.67 2.67
C LEU A 332 -15.56 -24.91 2.24
N LEU A 333 -15.26 -23.79 2.90
CA LEU A 333 -14.13 -22.92 2.58
C LEU A 333 -13.43 -22.52 3.90
N PRO A 334 -12.54 -23.36 4.45
CA PRO A 334 -11.85 -23.10 5.71
C PRO A 334 -10.95 -21.86 5.67
N SER A 335 -10.44 -21.50 4.50
CA SER A 335 -9.66 -20.28 4.22
C SER A 335 -10.51 -18.99 4.23
N PHE A 336 -11.60 -18.97 4.99
CA PHE A 336 -12.51 -17.82 5.16
C PHE A 336 -12.75 -17.55 6.66
N THR A 337 -11.90 -18.02 7.57
CA THR A 337 -12.07 -17.80 9.01
C THR A 337 -10.86 -17.10 9.57
N ASN A 338 -11.07 -15.92 10.18
CA ASN A 338 -9.99 -15.15 10.77
C ASN A 338 -9.66 -15.69 12.18
N ASN A 339 -8.38 -15.73 12.51
CA ASN A 339 -7.87 -16.40 13.71
C ASN A 339 -7.97 -15.53 14.98
N PHE A 340 -8.21 -14.22 14.85
CA PHE A 340 -8.10 -13.27 15.98
C PHE A 340 -9.36 -13.14 16.84
N ASN A 341 -10.55 -13.30 16.26
CA ASN A 341 -11.84 -13.09 16.96
C ASN A 341 -12.96 -14.07 16.53
N GLY A 342 -12.65 -15.04 15.66
CA GLY A 342 -13.62 -15.98 15.09
C GLY A 342 -14.58 -15.39 14.04
N GLN A 343 -14.37 -14.14 13.61
CA GLN A 343 -15.01 -13.56 12.42
C GLN A 343 -14.48 -14.23 11.15
N VAL A 344 -15.21 -14.04 10.06
CA VAL A 344 -14.83 -14.58 8.75
C VAL A 344 -13.77 -13.62 8.19
N GLU A 345 -12.60 -14.12 7.75
CA GLU A 345 -11.50 -13.34 7.13
C GLU A 345 -12.05 -12.38 6.07
N LEU A 346 -12.91 -12.91 5.20
CA LEU A 346 -13.64 -12.13 4.21
C LEU A 346 -14.47 -10.97 4.78
N LEU A 347 -15.02 -11.05 5.99
CA LEU A 347 -15.77 -9.93 6.57
C LEU A 347 -14.83 -8.79 7.00
N ASP A 348 -13.63 -9.13 7.50
CA ASP A 348 -12.63 -8.14 7.87
C ASP A 348 -12.09 -7.45 6.58
N ASP A 349 -11.77 -8.22 5.53
CA ASP A 349 -11.41 -7.69 4.20
C ASP A 349 -12.50 -6.76 3.64
N LEU A 350 -13.76 -7.17 3.76
CA LEU A 350 -14.90 -6.38 3.31
C LEU A 350 -15.06 -5.06 4.07
N ASN A 351 -14.76 -5.08 5.37
CA ASN A 351 -14.78 -3.88 6.20
C ASN A 351 -13.58 -2.97 5.92
N ASP A 352 -12.44 -3.52 5.49
CA ASP A 352 -11.27 -2.74 5.13
C ASP A 352 -11.55 -1.88 3.88
N HIS A 353 -12.28 -2.41 2.90
CA HIS A 353 -12.57 -1.70 1.66
C HIS A 353 -13.20 -0.30 1.81
N TRP A 354 -12.73 0.67 1.03
CA TRP A 354 -13.37 1.98 0.86
C TRP A 354 -14.84 1.90 0.41
N CYS A 355 -15.20 0.80 -0.24
CA CYS A 355 -16.56 0.53 -0.71
C CYS A 355 -17.50 -0.02 0.37
N ALA A 356 -17.00 -0.32 1.57
CA ALA A 356 -17.79 -0.75 2.72
C ALA A 356 -18.81 0.32 3.13
N ALA A 357 -19.91 -0.09 3.75
CA ALA A 357 -20.99 0.82 4.13
C ALA A 357 -20.48 1.96 5.05
N LYS A 358 -19.58 1.63 5.98
CA LYS A 358 -19.04 2.56 6.98
C LYS A 358 -18.09 3.61 6.39
N HIS A 359 -17.32 3.26 5.35
CA HIS A 359 -16.31 4.12 4.73
C HIS A 359 -16.84 4.96 3.57
N LYS A 360 -18.04 4.62 3.05
CA LYS A 360 -18.61 5.23 1.85
C LYS A 360 -18.76 6.76 1.94
N HIS A 361 -19.06 7.31 3.10
CA HIS A 361 -19.17 8.76 3.26
C HIS A 361 -17.81 9.44 3.09
N GLU A 362 -16.80 8.98 3.84
CA GLU A 362 -15.43 9.50 3.79
C GLU A 362 -14.84 9.36 2.39
N ARG A 363 -14.96 8.18 1.78
CA ARG A 363 -14.62 7.91 0.38
C ARG A 363 -15.19 8.96 -0.57
N ASN A 364 -16.48 9.23 -0.44
CA ASN A 364 -17.17 10.14 -1.35
C ASN A 364 -16.68 11.58 -1.18
N VAL A 365 -16.42 12.01 0.06
CA VAL A 365 -15.84 13.33 0.36
C VAL A 365 -14.42 13.45 -0.20
N LEU A 366 -13.60 12.41 -0.09
CA LEU A 366 -12.25 12.39 -0.68
C LEU A 366 -12.31 12.59 -2.20
N ILE A 367 -13.14 11.82 -2.90
CA ILE A 367 -13.31 11.92 -4.36
C ILE A 367 -13.83 13.30 -4.76
N GLU A 368 -14.84 13.82 -4.06
CA GLU A 368 -15.39 15.16 -4.32
C GLU A 368 -14.32 16.25 -4.20
N ARG A 369 -13.56 16.25 -3.10
CA ARG A 369 -12.50 17.24 -2.87
C ARG A 369 -11.36 17.14 -3.89
N LEU A 370 -11.01 15.93 -4.32
CA LEU A 370 -10.05 15.74 -5.40
C LEU A 370 -10.60 16.28 -6.73
N GLN A 371 -11.89 16.09 -7.02
CA GLN A 371 -12.52 16.67 -8.22
C GLN A 371 -12.51 18.20 -8.19
N GLU A 372 -12.68 18.83 -7.02
CA GLU A 372 -12.51 20.27 -6.87
C GLU A 372 -11.08 20.74 -7.15
N VAL A 373 -10.08 20.02 -6.63
CA VAL A 373 -8.66 20.29 -6.89
C VAL A 373 -8.36 20.17 -8.39
N ALA A 374 -8.78 19.07 -9.02
CA ALA A 374 -8.63 18.83 -10.45
C ALA A 374 -9.22 19.98 -11.28
N LEU A 375 -10.42 20.46 -10.92
CA LEU A 375 -11.08 21.55 -11.61
C LEU A 375 -10.35 22.89 -11.41
N LYS A 376 -10.01 23.24 -10.16
CA LYS A 376 -9.44 24.56 -9.81
C LYS A 376 -8.02 24.73 -10.34
N GLN A 377 -7.19 23.69 -10.20
CA GLN A 377 -5.78 23.73 -10.62
C GLN A 377 -5.55 23.16 -12.03
N LYS A 378 -6.59 22.68 -12.71
CA LYS A 378 -6.51 22.04 -14.05
C LYS A 378 -5.58 20.83 -14.07
N LEU A 379 -5.62 20.05 -12.99
CA LEU A 379 -4.85 18.81 -12.83
C LEU A 379 -5.66 17.61 -13.33
N ARG A 380 -4.98 16.59 -13.87
CA ARG A 380 -5.56 15.24 -13.92
C ARG A 380 -5.24 14.53 -12.61
N ILE A 381 -6.23 13.79 -12.13
CA ILE A 381 -6.07 12.93 -10.95
C ILE A 381 -6.31 11.49 -11.37
N THR A 382 -5.42 10.61 -10.94
CA THR A 382 -5.52 9.16 -11.10
C THR A 382 -5.28 8.50 -9.75
N PHE A 383 -5.89 7.36 -9.50
CA PHE A 383 -5.64 6.54 -8.33
C PHE A 383 -4.82 5.31 -8.73
N ILE A 384 -3.96 4.85 -7.82
CA ILE A 384 -3.32 3.55 -7.89
C ILE A 384 -3.43 2.88 -6.51
N SER A 385 -3.71 1.58 -6.48
CA SER A 385 -4.01 0.87 -5.24
C SER A 385 -3.71 -0.62 -5.29
N GLY A 386 -3.60 -1.25 -4.12
CA GLY A 386 -3.16 -2.61 -3.89
C GLY A 386 -4.17 -3.52 -3.16
N ASP A 387 -3.66 -4.31 -2.20
CA ASP A 387 -4.38 -5.16 -1.21
C ASP A 387 -5.18 -6.35 -1.78
N VAL A 388 -6.01 -6.15 -2.80
CA VAL A 388 -7.03 -7.13 -3.24
C VAL A 388 -6.50 -8.36 -4.01
N HIS A 389 -5.18 -8.54 -4.11
CA HIS A 389 -4.47 -9.61 -4.81
C HIS A 389 -4.93 -9.86 -6.27
N ALA A 390 -5.51 -8.85 -6.91
CA ALA A 390 -5.96 -8.91 -8.30
C ALA A 390 -5.64 -7.63 -9.08
N GLY A 391 -5.53 -7.74 -10.40
CA GLY A 391 -5.31 -6.61 -11.30
C GLY A 391 -6.61 -6.07 -11.90
N GLY A 392 -6.67 -4.77 -12.16
CA GLY A 392 -7.83 -4.16 -12.83
C GLY A 392 -7.80 -2.64 -12.88
N CYS A 393 -8.91 -2.05 -13.32
CA CYS A 393 -9.06 -0.60 -13.32
C CYS A 393 -10.52 -0.21 -13.12
N GLY A 394 -10.79 0.56 -12.06
CA GLY A 394 -12.03 1.30 -11.90
C GLY A 394 -11.89 2.70 -12.49
N TYR A 395 -12.99 3.41 -12.69
CA TYR A 395 -12.90 4.83 -13.00
C TYR A 395 -14.16 5.62 -12.64
N PHE A 396 -13.96 6.90 -12.41
CA PHE A 396 -14.99 7.92 -12.19
C PHE A 396 -15.21 8.73 -13.45
N TYR A 397 -16.40 9.26 -13.67
CA TYR A 397 -16.71 10.10 -14.84
C TYR A 397 -17.97 10.94 -14.62
N THR A 398 -18.08 12.06 -15.34
CA THR A 398 -19.28 12.90 -15.38
C THR A 398 -20.47 12.12 -15.96
N ALA A 399 -21.66 12.30 -15.39
CA ALA A 399 -22.88 11.64 -15.89
C ALA A 399 -23.32 12.07 -17.31
N MET A 400 -22.91 13.27 -17.74
CA MET A 400 -23.12 13.85 -19.07
C MET A 400 -22.11 13.32 -20.10
N ASN A 401 -22.43 13.47 -21.39
CA ASN A 401 -21.55 13.03 -22.47
C ASN A 401 -20.38 14.02 -22.68
N THR A 402 -19.34 13.91 -21.86
CA THR A 402 -18.11 14.70 -21.94
C THR A 402 -16.95 13.80 -22.35
N SER A 403 -16.06 14.28 -23.24
CA SER A 403 -14.83 13.56 -23.57
C SER A 403 -13.91 13.45 -22.34
N PRO A 404 -13.27 12.30 -22.06
CA PRO A 404 -12.39 12.10 -20.90
C PRO A 404 -11.35 13.22 -20.70
N ALA A 405 -10.71 13.68 -21.79
CA ALA A 405 -9.70 14.74 -21.76
C ALA A 405 -10.21 16.10 -21.21
N LYS A 406 -11.51 16.36 -21.28
CA LYS A 406 -12.15 17.61 -20.80
C LYS A 406 -12.92 17.42 -19.49
N ASP A 407 -12.93 16.20 -18.95
CA ASP A 407 -13.71 15.86 -17.77
C ASP A 407 -12.80 15.78 -16.54
N HIS A 408 -12.84 16.80 -15.68
CA HIS A 408 -12.11 16.81 -14.40
C HIS A 408 -12.61 15.73 -13.43
N ARG A 409 -13.81 15.16 -13.65
CA ARG A 409 -14.34 14.03 -12.89
C ARG A 409 -13.88 12.69 -13.46
N TYR A 410 -13.32 12.68 -14.67
CA TYR A 410 -12.72 11.49 -15.22
C TYR A 410 -11.44 11.18 -14.45
N MET A 411 -11.45 10.12 -13.65
CA MET A 411 -10.30 9.70 -12.84
C MET A 411 -10.19 8.19 -12.95
N LEU A 412 -9.07 7.70 -13.49
CA LEU A 412 -8.79 6.27 -13.49
C LEU A 412 -8.39 5.82 -12.09
N ALA A 413 -8.65 4.57 -11.75
CA ALA A 413 -8.26 3.95 -10.50
C ALA A 413 -7.66 2.57 -10.80
N MET A 414 -6.35 2.57 -11.06
CA MET A 414 -5.58 1.37 -11.36
C MET A 414 -5.43 0.51 -10.11
N ILE A 415 -5.55 -0.81 -10.30
CA ILE A 415 -5.39 -1.80 -9.24
C ILE A 415 -4.24 -2.70 -9.67
N THR A 416 -3.20 -2.75 -8.84
CA THR A 416 -1.98 -3.52 -9.08
C THR A 416 -1.59 -4.31 -7.83
N SER A 417 -2.19 -5.48 -7.65
CA SER A 417 -1.91 -6.39 -6.54
C SER A 417 -2.12 -7.83 -7.00
N ALA A 418 -1.36 -8.83 -6.59
CA ALA A 418 -0.13 -8.77 -5.79
C ALA A 418 1.09 -9.02 -6.68
N ILE A 419 2.26 -8.46 -6.36
CA ILE A 419 3.50 -8.84 -7.06
C ILE A 419 4.03 -10.21 -6.61
N VAL A 420 3.79 -10.59 -5.35
CA VAL A 420 4.25 -11.89 -4.79
C VAL A 420 3.09 -12.83 -4.45
N ASN A 421 2.06 -12.33 -3.76
CA ASN A 421 1.03 -13.19 -3.16
C ASN A 421 0.14 -13.91 -4.18
N ALA A 422 -0.54 -14.96 -3.72
CA ALA A 422 -1.52 -15.68 -4.52
C ALA A 422 -2.76 -14.81 -4.81
N PRO A 423 -3.36 -14.90 -6.02
CA PRO A 423 -4.59 -14.22 -6.32
C PRO A 423 -5.78 -14.86 -5.60
N PRO A 424 -6.94 -14.16 -5.51
CA PRO A 424 -8.14 -14.70 -4.91
C PRO A 424 -8.60 -15.99 -5.60
N PRO A 425 -9.27 -16.91 -4.88
CA PRO A 425 -9.78 -18.14 -5.46
C PRO A 425 -10.72 -17.89 -6.65
N GLY A 426 -10.71 -18.78 -7.65
CA GLY A 426 -11.51 -18.67 -8.87
C GLY A 426 -13.01 -18.35 -8.67
N PRO A 427 -13.72 -18.97 -7.71
CA PRO A 427 -15.12 -18.63 -7.40
C PRO A 427 -15.30 -17.18 -6.94
N VAL A 428 -14.38 -16.66 -6.13
CA VAL A 428 -14.38 -15.27 -5.63
C VAL A 428 -14.15 -14.31 -6.80
N LEU A 429 -13.18 -14.59 -7.66
CA LEU A 429 -12.93 -13.79 -8.88
C LEU A 429 -14.14 -13.73 -9.81
N LYS A 430 -14.86 -14.85 -9.97
CA LYS A 430 -16.08 -14.92 -10.78
C LYS A 430 -17.19 -14.05 -10.18
N LEU A 431 -17.36 -14.08 -8.86
CA LEU A 431 -18.32 -13.23 -8.15
C LEU A 431 -17.99 -11.75 -8.33
N ILE A 432 -16.72 -11.38 -8.10
CA ILE A 432 -16.22 -10.00 -8.26
C ILE A 432 -16.46 -9.50 -9.68
N ASN A 433 -16.12 -10.29 -10.71
CA ASN A 433 -16.36 -9.92 -12.11
C ASN A 433 -17.85 -9.79 -12.45
N THR A 434 -18.72 -10.62 -11.85
CA THR A 434 -20.17 -10.49 -12.01
C THR A 434 -20.69 -9.17 -11.43
N LEU A 435 -20.14 -8.75 -10.29
CA LEU A 435 -20.48 -7.50 -9.63
C LEU A 435 -19.90 -6.27 -10.36
N ALA A 436 -18.73 -6.41 -10.98
CA ALA A 436 -18.02 -5.36 -11.72
C ALA A 436 -18.81 -4.74 -12.88
N VAL A 437 -19.79 -5.47 -13.43
CA VAL A 437 -20.69 -4.98 -14.49
C VAL A 437 -21.59 -3.84 -14.00
N LYS A 438 -21.85 -3.75 -12.70
CA LYS A 438 -22.80 -2.79 -12.13
C LYS A 438 -22.25 -1.36 -12.22
N LYS A 439 -23.12 -0.45 -12.67
CA LYS A 439 -22.88 1.00 -12.58
C LYS A 439 -23.38 1.49 -11.24
N HIS A 440 -22.52 2.13 -10.46
CA HIS A 440 -22.91 2.66 -9.16
C HIS A 440 -23.21 4.17 -9.24
N ARG A 441 -24.11 4.62 -8.37
CA ARG A 441 -24.59 6.02 -8.28
C ARG A 441 -24.34 6.64 -6.89
N SER A 442 -23.31 6.16 -6.19
CA SER A 442 -22.88 6.67 -4.87
C SER A 442 -22.53 8.15 -4.85
N LEU A 443 -22.12 8.71 -6.00
CA LEU A 443 -21.65 10.09 -6.16
C LEU A 443 -22.61 10.91 -7.04
N PHE A 444 -23.89 10.51 -7.12
CA PHE A 444 -24.87 11.18 -7.97
C PHE A 444 -25.10 12.65 -7.56
N SER A 445 -25.00 12.97 -6.26
CA SER A 445 -25.14 14.34 -5.73
C SER A 445 -24.14 15.32 -6.34
N ILE A 446 -22.99 14.84 -6.81
CA ILE A 446 -21.92 15.65 -7.41
C ILE A 446 -21.77 15.40 -8.91
N ASN A 447 -22.79 14.80 -9.55
CA ASN A 447 -22.82 14.43 -10.97
C ASN A 447 -21.72 13.45 -11.42
N THR A 448 -21.18 12.66 -10.49
CA THR A 448 -20.16 11.64 -10.77
C THR A 448 -20.78 10.24 -10.79
N ARG A 449 -20.36 9.43 -11.76
CA ARG A 449 -20.64 7.99 -11.84
C ARG A 449 -19.34 7.22 -11.74
N GLU A 450 -19.45 5.95 -11.36
CA GLU A 450 -18.31 5.03 -11.27
C GLU A 450 -18.66 3.69 -11.92
N ARG A 451 -17.65 3.04 -12.52
CA ARG A 451 -17.74 1.67 -13.05
C ARG A 451 -16.35 1.05 -13.19
N MET A 452 -16.29 -0.25 -13.42
CA MET A 452 -15.06 -0.93 -13.82
C MET A 452 -14.79 -0.79 -15.33
N LEU A 453 -13.52 -0.70 -15.70
CA LEU A 453 -13.05 -0.70 -17.07
C LEU A 453 -12.84 -2.15 -17.54
N PRO A 454 -13.47 -2.59 -18.65
CA PRO A 454 -13.29 -3.95 -19.15
C PRO A 454 -11.97 -4.08 -19.93
N MET A 455 -10.85 -4.24 -19.23
CA MET A 455 -9.50 -4.30 -19.82
C MET A 455 -9.15 -5.67 -20.40
N PHE A 456 -9.67 -6.76 -19.82
CA PHE A 456 -9.19 -8.11 -20.09
C PHE A 456 -10.04 -8.83 -21.13
N LYS A 457 -9.52 -8.98 -22.35
CA LYS A 457 -10.20 -9.74 -23.42
C LYS A 457 -9.81 -11.21 -23.43
N ASN A 458 -8.56 -11.49 -23.06
CA ASN A 458 -7.95 -12.81 -23.04
C ASN A 458 -7.36 -13.07 -21.64
N ASN A 459 -7.17 -14.34 -21.32
CA ASN A 459 -6.32 -14.81 -20.22
C ASN A 459 -4.84 -14.48 -20.52
N PRO A 460 -3.96 -14.51 -19.50
CA PRO A 460 -2.52 -14.33 -19.71
C PRO A 460 -1.90 -15.35 -20.67
N ASP A 461 -2.43 -16.57 -20.73
CA ASP A 461 -2.03 -17.63 -21.67
C ASP A 461 -2.56 -17.42 -23.12
N GLY A 462 -3.29 -16.33 -23.37
CA GLY A 462 -3.88 -15.99 -24.67
C GLY A 462 -5.23 -16.63 -24.95
N SER A 463 -5.74 -17.52 -24.09
CA SER A 463 -7.06 -18.11 -24.25
C SER A 463 -8.18 -17.09 -23.99
N LYS A 464 -9.40 -17.35 -24.48
CA LYS A 464 -10.53 -16.43 -24.28
C LYS A 464 -10.99 -16.45 -22.82
N GLN A 465 -11.16 -15.26 -22.22
CA GLN A 465 -11.67 -15.11 -20.86
C GLN A 465 -13.07 -14.45 -20.84
N SER A 466 -13.94 -14.90 -19.92
CA SER A 466 -15.24 -14.28 -19.66
C SER A 466 -15.18 -13.14 -18.62
N ASN A 467 -14.21 -13.21 -17.70
CA ASN A 467 -13.87 -12.17 -16.72
C ASN A 467 -13.12 -11.01 -17.40
N LYS A 468 -13.82 -9.89 -17.61
CA LYS A 468 -13.28 -8.75 -18.37
C LYS A 468 -12.73 -7.61 -17.52
N TYR A 469 -13.03 -7.61 -16.22
CA TYR A 469 -12.85 -6.42 -15.37
C TYR A 469 -11.73 -6.58 -14.35
N ILE A 470 -11.63 -7.75 -13.74
CA ILE A 470 -10.61 -8.09 -12.74
C ILE A 470 -9.91 -9.37 -13.18
N ILE A 471 -8.58 -9.36 -13.14
CA ILE A 471 -7.72 -10.51 -13.43
C ILE A 471 -7.09 -11.04 -12.14
N GLY A 472 -7.23 -12.34 -11.89
CA GLY A 472 -6.61 -12.99 -10.74
C GLY A 472 -5.31 -13.67 -11.12
N ALA A 473 -4.24 -12.90 -11.14
CA ALA A 473 -2.88 -13.34 -11.39
C ALA A 473 -1.93 -12.32 -10.76
N ARG A 474 -0.70 -12.73 -10.43
CA ARG A 474 0.30 -11.80 -9.92
C ARG A 474 0.58 -10.71 -10.94
N ASN A 475 0.82 -9.49 -10.47
CA ASN A 475 1.04 -8.35 -11.35
C ASN A 475 1.80 -7.20 -10.69
N TRP A 476 2.32 -6.32 -11.52
CA TRP A 476 2.88 -5.02 -11.18
C TRP A 476 2.57 -4.02 -12.30
N CYS A 477 2.85 -2.73 -12.11
CA CYS A 477 2.51 -1.70 -13.07
C CYS A 477 3.73 -0.86 -13.44
N ALA A 478 4.06 -0.76 -14.73
CA ALA A 478 5.02 0.21 -15.26
C ALA A 478 4.27 1.48 -15.70
N VAL A 479 4.85 2.65 -15.45
CA VAL A 479 4.23 3.92 -15.81
C VAL A 479 5.21 4.84 -16.53
N ASP A 480 4.81 5.23 -17.74
CA ASP A 480 5.51 6.17 -18.60
C ASP A 480 4.72 7.48 -18.72
N TYR A 481 5.44 8.61 -18.73
CA TYR A 481 4.86 9.90 -19.09
C TYR A 481 5.02 10.14 -20.60
N MET A 482 3.90 10.35 -21.28
CA MET A 482 3.85 10.58 -22.72
C MET A 482 3.97 12.09 -22.99
N GLU A 483 5.15 12.57 -23.35
CA GLU A 483 5.41 14.02 -23.53
C GLU A 483 4.61 14.64 -24.69
N ASP A 484 4.23 13.86 -25.69
CA ASP A 484 3.47 14.30 -26.86
C ASP A 484 1.98 14.56 -26.53
N SER A 485 1.37 13.74 -25.68
CA SER A 485 -0.03 13.87 -25.28
C SER A 485 -0.22 14.49 -23.89
N ASN A 486 0.85 14.63 -23.11
CA ASN A 486 0.82 14.91 -21.67
C ASN A 486 -0.07 13.92 -20.92
N GLU A 487 0.01 12.63 -21.26
CA GLU A 487 -0.75 11.55 -20.62
C GLU A 487 0.16 10.61 -19.82
N LEU A 488 -0.43 9.88 -18.86
CA LEU A 488 0.24 8.74 -18.24
C LEU A 488 -0.20 7.46 -18.92
N LYS A 489 0.78 6.66 -19.33
CA LYS A 489 0.55 5.30 -19.81
C LYS A 489 0.83 4.34 -18.67
N PHE A 490 -0.22 3.70 -18.17
CA PHE A 490 -0.13 2.61 -17.22
C PHE A 490 -0.09 1.28 -17.98
N ASP A 491 0.99 0.53 -17.82
CA ASP A 491 1.17 -0.80 -18.39
C ASP A 491 1.11 -1.84 -17.26
N LEU A 492 -0.03 -2.52 -17.15
CA LEU A 492 -0.26 -3.56 -16.12
C LEU A 492 0.34 -4.87 -16.61
N ARG A 493 1.41 -5.28 -15.94
CA ARG A 493 2.25 -6.44 -16.24
C ARG A 493 1.72 -7.63 -15.45
N VAL A 494 1.19 -8.65 -16.13
CA VAL A 494 0.45 -9.76 -15.50
C VAL A 494 1.16 -11.10 -15.74
N GLU A 495 1.38 -11.85 -14.67
CA GLU A 495 1.94 -13.20 -14.71
C GLU A 495 1.22 -14.11 -15.72
N LYS A 496 1.98 -14.76 -16.61
CA LYS A 496 1.42 -15.66 -17.65
C LYS A 496 0.88 -16.96 -17.10
N SER A 497 1.58 -17.55 -16.13
CA SER A 497 1.24 -18.82 -15.51
C SER A 497 1.77 -18.88 -14.09
N LYS A 498 1.14 -19.67 -13.22
CA LYS A 498 1.51 -19.76 -11.80
C LYS A 498 3.01 -20.05 -11.64
N GLY A 499 3.72 -19.15 -10.97
CA GLY A 499 5.15 -19.30 -10.70
C GLY A 499 6.06 -18.87 -11.86
N SER A 500 5.52 -18.37 -12.97
CA SER A 500 6.33 -17.94 -14.12
C SER A 500 6.58 -16.44 -14.13
N SER A 501 7.42 -16.02 -15.07
CA SER A 501 7.49 -14.63 -15.52
C SER A 501 6.23 -14.21 -16.28
N GLU A 502 6.11 -12.91 -16.51
CA GLU A 502 5.17 -12.18 -17.36
C GLU A 502 5.35 -12.44 -18.86
#